data_AF-A0A0R2P137-F1
#
_entry.id   AF-A0A0R2P137-F1
#
_cell.length_a   1.000
_cell.length_b   1.000
_cell.length_c   1.000
_cell.angle_alpha   90.00
_cell.angle_beta   90.00
_cell.angle_gamma   90.00
#
_symmetry.space_group_name_H-M   'P 1'
#
loop_
_entity.id
_entity.type
_entity.pdbx_description
1 polymer ?
#
loop_
_entity_poly.entity_id
_entity_poly.type
_entity_poly.pdbx_seq_one_letter_code
_entity_poly.pdbx_strand_id
1 'polypeptide(L)'
;MTFEPGCRNNWHIHHDGFQILLVTSGEGWYQEAGKPAQLLHAGDSVTIHEGVKHWHGATKDSWFSHVAITKGSSEWLEPVDDAAYAKLG
;
A
#
# COMPACT_ATOMS: atom_id res chain seq x y z
N MET A 1 -0.01 8.43 7.19
CA MET A 1 -1.14 7.54 7.51
C MET A 1 -0.64 6.47 8.47
N THR A 2 -1.54 5.96 9.30
CA THR A 2 -1.27 4.88 10.24
C THR A 2 -2.39 3.85 10.11
N PHE A 3 -2.03 2.61 9.87
CA PHE A 3 -2.93 1.47 9.71
C PHE A 3 -2.83 0.57 10.94
N GLU A 4 -4.00 0.23 11.49
CA GLU A 4 -4.16 -0.86 12.46
C GLU A 4 -3.77 -2.22 11.83
N PRO A 5 -3.36 -3.21 12.63
CA PRO A 5 -3.09 -4.56 12.14
C PRO A 5 -4.23 -5.08 11.25
N GLY A 6 -3.88 -5.62 10.09
CA GLY A 6 -4.86 -6.11 9.11
C GLY A 6 -5.51 -5.02 8.23
N CYS A 7 -5.36 -3.73 8.56
CA CYS A 7 -6.00 -2.66 7.81
C CYS A 7 -5.22 -2.36 6.51
N ARG A 8 -5.94 -2.28 5.39
CA ARG A 8 -5.40 -1.88 4.10
C ARG A 8 -6.40 -1.03 3.33
N ASN A 9 -5.90 -0.22 2.43
CA ASN A 9 -6.77 0.46 1.47
C ASN A 9 -7.27 -0.51 0.39
N ASN A 10 -8.28 -0.07 -0.35
CA ASN A 10 -8.69 -0.75 -1.57
C ASN A 10 -7.60 -0.60 -2.64
N TRP A 11 -7.69 -1.44 -3.66
CA TRP A 11 -6.95 -1.20 -4.88
C TRP A 11 -7.26 0.21 -5.41
N HIS A 12 -6.24 0.91 -5.90
CA HIS A 12 -6.41 2.23 -6.48
C HIS A 12 -5.32 2.55 -7.49
N ILE A 13 -5.58 3.56 -8.32
CA ILE A 13 -4.67 4.07 -9.34
C ILE A 13 -4.51 5.58 -9.11
N HIS A 14 -3.29 6.10 -9.25
CA HIS A 14 -3.05 7.54 -9.32
C HIS A 14 -2.91 7.98 -10.78
N HIS A 15 -3.67 9.00 -11.15
CA HIS A 15 -3.67 9.63 -12.49
C HIS A 15 -3.03 11.01 -12.43
N ASP A 16 -2.42 11.46 -13.53
CA ASP A 16 -1.78 12.78 -13.67
C ASP A 16 -0.66 13.05 -12.65
N GLY A 17 0.04 11.99 -12.21
CA GLY A 17 1.12 12.13 -11.23
C GLY A 17 1.65 10.82 -10.66
N PHE A 18 1.86 10.80 -9.34
CA PHE A 18 2.55 9.71 -8.65
C PHE A 18 2.16 9.66 -7.18
N GLN A 19 2.53 8.56 -6.51
CA GLN A 19 2.57 8.49 -5.07
C GLN A 19 3.94 7.98 -4.59
N ILE A 20 4.48 8.61 -3.54
CA ILE A 20 5.66 8.13 -2.83
C ILE A 20 5.25 7.78 -1.41
N LEU A 21 5.58 6.58 -0.96
CA LEU A 21 5.45 6.15 0.41
C LEU A 21 6.81 6.21 1.09
N LEU A 22 6.88 6.87 2.25
CA LEU A 22 8.07 6.89 3.11
C LEU A 22 7.69 6.22 4.43
N VAL A 23 8.17 5.00 4.66
CA VAL A 23 7.75 4.19 5.81
C VAL A 23 8.45 4.68 7.06
N THR A 24 7.67 4.97 8.11
CA THR A 24 8.17 5.59 9.34
C THR A 24 8.15 4.66 10.53
N SER A 25 7.27 3.65 10.57
CA SER A 25 7.20 2.69 11.68
C SER A 25 6.41 1.44 11.31
N GLY A 26 6.74 0.33 11.97
CA GLY A 26 5.99 -0.93 11.88
C GLY A 26 6.24 -1.72 10.61
N GLU A 27 5.32 -2.65 10.30
CA GLU A 27 5.44 -3.57 9.17
C GLU A 27 4.17 -3.55 8.32
N GLY A 28 4.35 -3.34 7.01
CA GLY A 28 3.24 -3.22 6.07
C GLY A 28 3.46 -3.98 4.78
N TRP A 29 2.41 -4.09 4.00
CA TRP A 29 2.42 -4.65 2.65
C TRP A 29 2.19 -3.54 1.63
N TYR A 30 2.88 -3.65 0.50
CA TYR A 30 2.58 -2.95 -0.74
C TYR A 30 2.48 -3.96 -1.88
N GLN A 31 1.52 -3.80 -2.78
CA GLN A 31 1.41 -4.68 -3.94
C GLN A 31 0.88 -3.95 -5.16
N GLU A 32 1.50 -4.22 -6.30
CA GLU A 32 0.98 -3.86 -7.63
C GLU A 32 0.19 -5.03 -8.23
N ALA A 33 -0.83 -4.73 -9.02
CA ALA A 33 -1.64 -5.74 -9.70
C ALA A 33 -0.76 -6.65 -10.57
N GLY A 34 -0.89 -7.97 -10.38
CA GLY A 34 -0.12 -8.98 -11.12
C GLY A 34 1.31 -9.18 -10.63
N LYS A 35 1.77 -8.47 -9.58
CA LYS A 35 3.08 -8.66 -8.96
C LYS A 35 2.96 -9.26 -7.56
N PRO A 36 4.03 -9.92 -7.05
CA PRO A 36 4.10 -10.31 -5.64
C PRO A 36 3.99 -9.09 -4.70
N ALA A 37 3.37 -9.28 -3.54
CA ALA A 37 3.38 -8.27 -2.50
C ALA A 37 4.80 -8.12 -1.91
N GLN A 38 5.12 -6.89 -1.49
CA GLN A 38 6.40 -6.48 -0.94
C GLN A 38 6.20 -6.14 0.53
N LEU A 39 6.96 -6.79 1.41
CA LEU A 39 6.98 -6.45 2.84
C LEU A 39 7.80 -5.17 3.02
N LEU A 40 7.26 -4.24 3.79
CA LEU A 40 7.84 -2.93 4.05
C LEU A 40 8.13 -2.75 5.54
N HIS A 41 9.27 -2.13 5.84
CA HIS A 41 9.73 -1.79 7.19
C HIS A 41 10.07 -0.30 7.29
N ALA A 42 10.23 0.19 8.52
CA ALA A 42 10.69 1.56 8.77
C ALA A 42 12.00 1.87 8.03
N GLY A 43 12.01 2.98 7.29
CA GLY A 43 13.13 3.39 6.43
C GLY A 43 12.95 3.03 4.95
N ASP A 44 12.05 2.11 4.61
CA ASP A 44 11.75 1.79 3.21
C ASP A 44 11.02 2.94 2.50
N SER A 45 11.20 2.98 1.18
CA SER A 45 10.45 3.89 0.33
C SER A 45 9.93 3.17 -0.91
N VAL A 46 8.71 3.55 -1.33
CA VAL A 46 8.07 3.02 -2.54
C VAL A 46 7.69 4.20 -3.41
N THR A 47 8.12 4.18 -4.67
CA THR A 47 7.66 5.13 -5.69
C THR A 47 6.67 4.43 -6.61
N ILE A 48 5.46 4.97 -6.67
CA ILE A 48 4.34 4.42 -7.39
C ILE A 48 4.05 5.38 -8.54
N HIS A 49 4.37 4.93 -9.75
CA HIS A 49 4.17 5.72 -10.96
C HIS A 49 2.70 5.79 -11.38
N GLU A 50 2.39 6.76 -12.22
CA GLU A 50 1.07 6.94 -12.83
C GLU A 50 0.53 5.63 -13.43
N GLY A 51 -0.77 5.39 -13.31
CA GLY A 51 -1.45 4.26 -13.93
C GLY A 51 -1.21 2.90 -13.25
N VAL A 52 -0.35 2.84 -12.24
CA VAL A 52 -0.09 1.60 -11.49
C VAL A 52 -1.24 1.32 -10.53
N LYS A 53 -1.99 0.24 -10.79
CA LYS A 53 -2.98 -0.30 -9.85
C LYS A 53 -2.28 -0.97 -8.68
N HIS A 54 -2.51 -0.47 -7.47
CA HIS A 54 -1.82 -0.95 -6.27
C HIS A 54 -2.69 -0.82 -5.01
N TRP A 55 -2.24 -1.48 -3.94
CA TRP A 55 -2.73 -1.25 -2.58
C TRP A 55 -1.56 -1.22 -1.59
N HIS A 56 -1.81 -0.67 -0.40
CA HIS A 56 -0.89 -0.72 0.73
C HIS A 56 -1.65 -0.72 2.06
N GLY A 57 -1.02 -1.27 3.08
CA GLY A 57 -1.61 -1.41 4.40
C GLY A 57 -0.69 -2.11 5.39
N ALA A 58 -1.21 -2.37 6.58
CA ALA A 58 -0.52 -3.12 7.61
C ALA A 58 -0.41 -4.62 7.27
N THR A 59 0.58 -5.28 7.86
CA THR A 59 0.56 -6.75 8.04
C THR A 59 -0.54 -7.14 9.02
N LYS A 60 -0.86 -8.44 9.13
CA LYS A 60 -1.97 -8.91 9.98
C LYS A 60 -1.76 -8.64 11.48
N ASP A 61 -0.51 -8.59 11.96
CA ASP A 61 -0.17 -8.54 13.39
C ASP A 61 0.60 -7.27 13.80
N SER A 62 0.92 -6.37 12.86
CA SER A 62 1.71 -5.17 13.14
C SER A 62 0.98 -3.91 12.73
N TRP A 63 1.18 -2.83 13.49
CA TRP A 63 0.80 -1.50 13.01
C TRP A 63 1.71 -1.09 11.86
N PHE A 64 1.24 -0.21 10.98
CA PHE A 64 2.04 0.31 9.87
C PHE A 64 1.83 1.80 9.70
N SER A 65 2.91 2.57 9.74
CA SER A 65 2.89 4.01 9.52
C SER A 65 3.84 4.44 8.43
N HIS A 66 3.35 5.36 7.58
CA HIS A 66 4.15 5.97 6.54
C HIS A 66 3.65 7.38 6.22
N VAL A 67 4.52 8.21 5.65
CA VAL A 67 4.11 9.45 4.96
C VAL A 67 3.77 9.10 3.53
N ALA A 68 2.71 9.72 2.98
CA ALA A 68 2.36 9.61 1.57
C ALA A 68 2.47 10.98 0.91
N ILE A 69 3.26 11.08 -0.15
CA ILE A 69 3.37 12.27 -0.99
C ILE A 69 2.72 11.94 -2.32
N THR A 70 1.60 12.59 -2.63
CA THR A 70 0.80 12.27 -3.82
C THR A 70 0.63 13.51 -4.68
N LYS A 71 0.77 13.34 -6.00
CA LYS A 71 0.40 14.34 -7.01
C LYS A 71 -0.63 13.71 -7.94
N GLY A 72 -1.66 14.49 -8.31
CA GLY A 72 -2.71 14.05 -9.22
C GLY A 72 -3.97 13.63 -8.48
N SER A 73 -4.77 12.76 -9.09
CA SER A 73 -6.04 12.26 -8.53
C SER A 73 -5.99 10.75 -8.31
N SER A 74 -6.81 10.24 -7.39
CA SER A 74 -6.91 8.82 -7.09
C SER A 74 -8.24 8.23 -7.59
N GLU A 75 -8.15 7.18 -8.40
CA GLU A 75 -9.27 6.32 -8.75
C GLU A 75 -9.32 5.14 -7.78
N TRP A 76 -10.38 5.06 -6.99
CA TRP A 76 -10.60 3.95 -6.05
C TRP A 76 -11.34 2.80 -6.73
N LEU A 77 -10.85 1.59 -6.50
CA LEU A 77 -11.35 0.36 -7.11
C LEU A 77 -11.85 -0.61 -6.03
N GLU A 78 -11.87 -1.89 -6.36
CA GLU A 78 -12.37 -2.95 -5.49
C GLU A 78 -11.51 -3.16 -4.23
N PRO A 79 -12.09 -3.70 -3.15
CA PRO A 79 -11.33 -4.15 -1.99
C PRO A 79 -10.27 -5.21 -2.36
N VAL A 80 -9.20 -5.27 -1.58
CA VAL A 80 -8.25 -6.38 -1.66
C VAL A 80 -8.94 -7.65 -1.17
N ASP A 81 -8.89 -8.72 -1.96
CA ASP A 81 -9.48 -10.01 -1.62
C ASP A 81 -8.90 -10.54 -0.29
N ASP A 82 -9.78 -10.87 0.65
CA ASP A 82 -9.40 -11.30 2.00
C ASP A 82 -8.58 -12.59 1.98
N ALA A 83 -8.92 -13.53 1.10
CA ALA A 83 -8.22 -14.82 1.00
C ALA A 83 -6.83 -14.66 0.38
N ALA A 84 -6.65 -13.74 -0.57
CA ALA A 84 -5.36 -13.37 -1.12
C ALA A 84 -4.50 -12.66 -0.06
N TYR A 85 -5.07 -11.70 0.67
CA TYR A 85 -4.38 -11.00 1.75
C TYR A 85 -3.93 -11.95 2.87
N ALA A 86 -4.80 -12.86 3.31
CA ALA A 86 -4.51 -13.83 4.37
C ALA A 86 -3.35 -14.78 4.03
N LYS A 87 -2.97 -14.93 2.75
CA LYS A 87 -1.83 -15.74 2.32
C LYS A 87 -0.48 -15.03 2.44
N LEU A 88 -0.48 -13.71 2.60
CA LEU A 88 0.76 -12.91 2.64
C LEU A 88 1.51 -13.07 3.97
N GLY A 89 0.82 -13.53 5.00
CA GLY A 89 1.39 -13.72 6.34
C GLY A 89 1.02 -12.62 7.30
#